data_AF-C8VYG0-F1
#
_entry.id   AF-C8VYG0-F1
#
_cell.length_a   1.000
_cell.length_b   1.000
_cell.length_c   1.000
_cell.angle_alpha   90.00
_cell.angle_beta   90.00
_cell.angle_gamma   90.00
#
_symmetry.space_group_name_H-M   'P 1'
#
loop_
_entity.id
_entity.type
_entity.pdbx_description
1 polymer ?
#
loop_
_entity_poly.entity_id
_entity_poly.type
_entity_poly.pdbx_seq_one_letter_code
_entity_poly.pdbx_strand_id
1 'polypeptide(L)'
;MTKYYLQVYYHTPSTSEEEVWVDVNTLGLHPDTAQQLADLGIIEIRQGYISARQVKRLQKLLRLRSNLGVNLPGAAIILNLLEQVERLQEEVEQLKRR
;
A
#
# COMPACT_ATOMS: atom_id res chain seq x y z
N MET A 1 -12.04 23.52 -10.96
CA MET A 1 -10.80 23.42 -10.17
C MET A 1 -11.02 22.41 -9.06
N THR A 2 -10.43 21.22 -9.18
CA THR A 2 -10.65 20.12 -8.23
C THR A 2 -9.70 20.29 -7.04
N LYS A 3 -10.25 20.60 -5.87
CA LYS A 3 -9.49 20.70 -4.61
C LYS A 3 -9.28 19.31 -4.06
N TYR A 4 -8.03 18.93 -3.78
CA TYR A 4 -7.68 17.69 -3.11
C TYR A 4 -7.29 18.00 -1.67
N TYR A 5 -7.91 17.30 -0.71
CA TYR A 5 -7.58 17.40 0.71
C TYR A 5 -6.59 16.28 1.05
N LEU A 6 -5.42 16.66 1.59
CA LEU A 6 -4.46 15.74 2.18
C LEU A 6 -4.89 15.46 3.62
N GLN A 7 -5.37 14.25 3.90
CA GLN A 7 -5.62 13.80 5.26
C GLN A 7 -4.46 12.93 5.70
N VAL A 8 -3.64 13.46 6.61
CA VAL A 8 -2.43 12.82 7.11
C VAL A 8 -2.82 11.83 8.20
N TYR A 9 -2.78 10.53 7.89
CA TYR A 9 -2.98 9.46 8.87
C TYR A 9 -1.65 9.08 9.50
N TYR A 10 -1.44 9.49 10.76
CA TYR A 10 -0.36 8.97 11.60
C TYR A 10 -0.82 7.64 12.20
N HIS A 11 -0.15 6.54 11.84
CA HIS A 11 -0.19 5.35 12.67
C HIS A 11 1.22 5.09 13.20
N THR A 12 1.34 5.09 14.52
CA THR A 12 2.54 4.64 15.21
C THR A 12 2.76 3.16 14.87
N PRO A 13 3.97 2.73 14.51
CA PRO A 13 4.21 1.33 14.26
C PRO A 13 4.15 0.59 15.60
N SER A 14 3.01 -0.02 15.93
CA SER A 14 2.91 -0.93 17.07
C SER A 14 3.48 -2.30 16.69
N THR A 15 4.39 -2.78 17.53
CA THR A 15 5.16 -4.03 17.40
C THR A 15 4.35 -5.25 17.86
N SER A 16 3.04 -5.28 17.62
CA SER A 16 2.14 -6.38 18.03
C SER A 16 1.48 -7.01 16.80
N GLU A 17 1.53 -8.33 16.72
CA GLU A 17 0.93 -9.20 15.69
C GLU A 17 -0.60 -9.22 15.71
N GLU A 18 -1.24 -8.17 16.22
CA GLU A 18 -2.68 -8.00 16.06
C GLU A 18 -2.92 -7.52 14.63
N GLU A 19 -3.76 -8.24 13.89
CA GLU A 19 -4.18 -7.84 12.56
C GLU A 19 -5.04 -6.56 12.70
N VAL A 20 -4.38 -5.40 12.72
CA VAL A 20 -5.05 -4.12 12.85
C VAL A 20 -5.83 -3.87 11.56
N TRP A 21 -7.15 -3.79 11.68
CA TRP A 21 -8.06 -3.43 10.61
C TRP A 21 -8.34 -1.93 10.64
N VAL A 22 -8.38 -1.32 9.45
CA VAL A 22 -8.60 0.12 9.26
C VAL A 22 -9.85 0.30 8.42
N ASP A 23 -10.79 1.11 8.90
CA ASP A 23 -12.01 1.44 8.17
C ASP A 23 -11.66 2.21 6.89
N VAL A 24 -12.15 1.74 5.74
CA VAL A 24 -11.88 2.30 4.41
C VAL A 24 -12.37 3.74 4.28
N ASN A 25 -13.43 4.12 5.00
CA ASN A 25 -13.97 5.48 4.99
C ASN A 25 -12.98 6.48 5.59
N THR A 26 -12.11 6.01 6.49
CA THR A 26 -11.03 6.79 7.05
C THR A 26 -9.83 6.90 6.10
N LEU A 27 -9.90 6.49 4.85
CA LEU A 27 -8.77 6.67 3.91
C LEU A 27 -9.01 7.81 2.92
N GLY A 28 -10.21 8.40 2.93
CA GLY A 28 -10.58 9.48 2.00
C GLY A 28 -10.49 9.06 0.53
N LEU A 29 -10.59 7.76 0.24
CA LEU A 29 -10.52 7.22 -1.12
C LEU A 29 -11.86 7.43 -1.83
N HIS A 30 -11.81 7.94 -3.06
CA HIS A 30 -12.97 7.94 -3.94
C HIS A 30 -13.36 6.49 -4.29
N PRO A 31 -14.67 6.14 -4.41
CA PRO A 31 -15.11 4.79 -4.72
C PRO A 31 -14.43 4.17 -5.96
N ASP A 32 -14.31 4.95 -7.05
CA ASP A 32 -13.63 4.49 -8.27
C ASP A 32 -12.16 4.16 -8.05
N THR A 33 -11.47 4.97 -7.23
CA THR A 33 -10.06 4.73 -6.88
C THR A 33 -9.92 3.49 -6.00
N ALA A 34 -10.84 3.30 -5.05
CA ALA A 34 -10.86 2.10 -4.22
C ALA A 34 -11.07 0.84 -5.06
N GLN A 35 -11.98 0.88 -6.03
CA GLN A 35 -12.20 -0.22 -6.97
C GLN A 35 -10.94 -0.50 -7.80
N GLN A 36 -10.31 0.52 -8.38
CA GLN A 36 -9.06 0.36 -9.13
C GLN A 36 -7.94 -0.26 -8.26
N LEU A 37 -7.81 0.16 -7.01
CA LEU A 37 -6.83 -0.41 -6.08
C LEU A 37 -7.14 -1.86 -5.74
N ALA A 38 -8.41 -2.23 -5.66
CA ALA A 38 -8.84 -3.61 -5.45
C ALA A 38 -8.54 -4.48 -6.70
N ASP A 39 -8.84 -3.98 -7.89
CA ASP A 39 -8.57 -4.66 -9.16
C ASP A 39 -7.06 -4.88 -9.38
N LEU A 40 -6.23 -3.94 -8.91
CA LEU A 40 -4.77 -4.05 -8.91
C LEU A 40 -4.22 -4.93 -7.77
N GLY A 41 -5.07 -5.46 -6.89
CA GLY A 41 -4.69 -6.33 -5.77
C GLY A 41 -3.94 -5.62 -4.64
N ILE A 42 -4.02 -4.29 -4.57
CA ILE A 42 -3.33 -3.48 -3.55
C ILE A 42 -4.09 -3.50 -2.22
N ILE A 43 -5.42 -3.46 -2.31
CA ILE A 43 -6.32 -3.52 -1.15
C ILE A 43 -7.35 -4.64 -1.33
N GLU A 44 -7.86 -5.14 -0.22
CA GLU A 44 -9.00 -6.05 -0.17
C GLU A 44 -9.91 -5.52 0.93
N ILE A 45 -11.13 -5.12 0.56
CA ILE A 45 -12.09 -4.55 1.51
C ILE A 45 -12.97 -5.67 2.05
N ARG A 46 -12.90 -5.92 3.36
CA ARG A 46 -13.75 -6.89 4.06
C ARG A 46 -14.63 -6.16 5.05
N GLN A 47 -15.94 -6.21 4.85
CA GLN A 47 -16.93 -5.53 5.70
C GLN A 47 -16.64 -4.03 5.91
N GLY A 48 -16.04 -3.37 4.91
CA GLY A 48 -15.65 -1.95 5.02
C GLY A 48 -14.28 -1.69 5.64
N TYR A 49 -13.50 -2.74 5.95
CA TYR A 49 -12.16 -2.60 6.53
C TYR A 49 -11.07 -3.16 5.61
N ILE A 50 -9.86 -2.63 5.75
CA ILE A 50 -8.64 -3.15 5.12
C ILE A 50 -7.56 -3.40 6.18
N SER A 51 -6.67 -4.35 5.93
CA SER A 51 -5.58 -4.63 6.88
C SER A 51 -4.57 -3.48 6.93
N ALA A 52 -3.96 -3.24 8.08
CA ALA A 52 -2.90 -2.24 8.24
C ALA A 52 -1.69 -2.52 7.32
N ARG A 53 -1.44 -3.78 6.96
CA ARG A 53 -0.43 -4.15 5.96
C ARG A 53 -0.78 -3.58 4.59
N GLN A 54 -2.04 -3.69 4.17
CA GLN A 54 -2.53 -3.10 2.91
C GLN A 54 -2.51 -1.56 2.97
N VAL A 55 -2.80 -0.95 4.12
CA VAL A 55 -2.66 0.52 4.30
C VAL A 55 -1.21 0.95 4.06
N LYS A 56 -0.23 0.25 4.65
CA LYS A 56 1.19 0.55 4.44
C LYS A 56 1.59 0.37 2.97
N ARG A 57 1.11 -0.69 2.33
CA ARG A 57 1.33 -0.96 0.90
C ARG A 57 0.75 0.15 0.02
N LEU A 58 -0.48 0.59 0.31
CA LEU A 58 -1.14 1.70 -0.36
C LEU A 58 -0.35 3.01 -0.19
N GLN A 59 0.12 3.33 1.01
CA GLN A 59 0.94 4.51 1.24
C GLN A 59 2.24 4.50 0.44
N LYS A 60 2.93 3.34 0.37
CA LYS A 60 4.12 3.17 -0.49
C LYS A 60 3.78 3.43 -1.95
N LEU A 61 2.66 2.88 -2.44
CA LEU A 61 2.19 3.08 -3.81
C LEU A 61 1.96 4.57 -4.10
N LEU A 62 1.23 5.27 -3.24
CA LEU A 62 0.90 6.69 -3.45
C LEU A 62 2.15 7.56 -3.46
N ARG A 63 3.15 7.25 -2.62
CA ARG A 63 4.46 7.92 -2.62
C ARG A 63 5.26 7.63 -3.89
N LEU A 64 5.27 6.38 -4.38
CA LEU A 64 5.92 6.04 -5.65
C LEU A 64 5.29 6.81 -6.81
N ARG A 65 3.95 6.85 -6.84
CA ARG A 65 3.19 7.60 -7.83
C ARG A 65 3.56 9.09 -7.82
N SER A 66 3.59 9.73 -6.64
CA SER A 66 3.91 11.15 -6.53
C SER A 66 5.37 11.46 -6.86
N ASN A 67 6.30 10.62 -6.44
CA ASN A 67 7.73 10.89 -6.56
C ASN A 67 8.26 10.60 -7.96
N LEU A 68 7.70 9.59 -8.65
CA LEU A 68 8.13 9.20 -9.98
C LEU A 68 7.24 9.77 -11.10
N GLY A 69 6.12 10.43 -10.75
CA GLY A 69 5.18 10.99 -11.73
C GLY A 69 4.46 9.95 -12.58
N VAL A 70 4.39 8.70 -12.12
CA VAL A 70 3.74 7.59 -12.85
C VAL A 70 2.24 7.55 -12.59
N ASN A 71 1.49 6.84 -13.43
CA ASN A 71 0.06 6.58 -13.17
C ASN A 71 -0.13 5.49 -12.09
N LEU A 72 -1.37 5.31 -11.63
CA LEU A 72 -1.70 4.36 -10.55
C LEU A 72 -1.34 2.90 -10.90
N PRO A 73 -1.66 2.36 -12.10
CA PRO A 73 -1.23 1.01 -12.49
C PRO A 73 0.30 0.87 -12.58
N GLY A 74 0.99 1.88 -13.12
CA GLY A 74 2.45 1.89 -13.20
C GLY A 74 3.10 1.88 -11.82
N ALA A 75 2.59 2.66 -10.88
CA ALA A 75 3.04 2.63 -9.48
C ALA A 75 2.82 1.24 -8.83
N ALA A 76 1.70 0.57 -9.13
CA ALA A 76 1.43 -0.79 -8.64
C ALA A 76 2.44 -1.80 -9.18
N ILE A 77 2.77 -1.75 -10.48
CA ILE A 77 3.78 -2.62 -11.09
C ILE A 77 5.15 -2.41 -10.42
N ILE A 78 5.58 -1.14 -10.29
CA ILE A 78 6.85 -0.79 -9.64
C ILE A 78 6.89 -1.31 -8.21
N LEU A 79 5.82 -1.13 -7.44
CA LEU A 79 5.74 -1.62 -6.07
C LEU A 79 5.91 -3.14 -6.00
N ASN A 80 5.23 -3.88 -6.88
CA ASN A 80 5.36 -5.34 -6.92
C ASN A 80 6.76 -5.80 -7.31
N LEU A 81 7.44 -5.06 -8.19
CA LEU A 81 8.83 -5.34 -8.56
C LEU A 81 9.78 -5.08 -7.38
N LEU A 82 9.60 -3.98 -6.65
CA LEU A 82 10.39 -3.68 -5.45
C LEU A 82 10.23 -4.77 -4.39
N GLU A 83 8.99 -5.20 -4.10
CA GLU A 83 8.74 -6.30 -3.15
C GLU A 83 9.38 -7.62 -3.60
N GLN A 84 9.42 -7.90 -4.91
CA GLN A 84 10.11 -9.08 -5.44
C GLN A 84 11.62 -8.97 -5.29
N VAL A 85 12.20 -7.80 -5.54
CA VAL A 85 13.64 -7.56 -5.36
C VAL A 85 14.03 -7.69 -3.88
N GLU A 86 13.24 -7.12 -2.97
CA GLU A 86 13.45 -7.25 -1.51
C GLU A 86 13.47 -8.73 -1.11
N ARG A 87 12.49 -9.53 -1.56
CA ARG A 87 12.44 -10.97 -1.29
C ARG A 87 13.66 -11.73 -1.83
N LEU A 88 14.04 -11.45 -3.08
CA LEU A 88 15.21 -12.10 -3.71
C LEU A 88 16.51 -11.74 -2.97
N GLN A 89 16.65 -10.49 -2.51
CA GLN A 89 17.80 -10.07 -1.72
C GLN A 89 17.85 -10.81 -0.37
N GLU A 90 16.70 -10.96 0.31
CA GLU A 90 16.61 -11.74 1.54
C GLU A 90 17.01 -13.21 1.33
N GLU A 91 16.53 -13.84 0.25
CA GLU A 91 16.90 -15.22 -0.12
C GLU A 91 18.41 -15.36 -0.36
N VAL A 92 19.01 -14.44 -1.13
CA VAL A 92 20.46 -14.42 -1.37
C VAL A 92 21.25 -14.28 -0.08
N GLU A 93 20.85 -13.37 0.82
CA GLU A 93 21.54 -13.16 2.09
C GLU A 93 21.38 -14.36 3.03
N GLN A 94 20.25 -15.06 3.02
CA GLN A 94 20.08 -16.31 3.75
C GLN A 94 21.00 -17.42 3.22
N LEU A 95 21.19 -17.51 1.90
CA LEU A 95 22.08 -18.49 1.28
C LEU A 95 23.55 -18.21 1.59
N LYS A 96 23.97 -16.94 1.62
CA LYS A 96 25.35 -16.54 1.97
C LYS A 96 25.73 -16.79 3.44
N ARG A 97 24.73 -16.87 4.33
CA ARG A 97 24.93 -17.11 5.77
C ARG A 97 25.05 -18.61 6.12
N ARG A 98 24.85 -19.50 5.14
CA ARG A 98 25.09 -20.94 5.25
C ARG A 98 26.51 -21.27 4.83
#